data_AF-A0A9E2LK35-F1
#
_entry.id   AF-A0A9E2LK35-F1
#
_cell.length_a   1.000
_cell.length_b   1.000
_cell.length_c   1.000
_cell.angle_alpha   90.00
_cell.angle_beta   90.00
_cell.angle_gamma   90.00
#
_symmetry.space_group_name_H-M   'P 1'
#
loop_
_entity.id
_entity.type
_entity.pdbx_description
1 polymer ?
#
loop_
_entity_poly.entity_id
_entity_poly.type
_entity_poly.pdbx_seq_one_letter_code
_entity_poly.pdbx_strand_id
1 'polypeptide(L)' 'MTKLTVQINKKLTKSIILYIIIVISVFFAPFKSYGYEYKRENAVVMAVRKVSPAVVNISSEFEVRKRSNPFSG' A
#
# COMPACT_ATOMS: atom_id res chain seq x y z
N MET A 1 -4.91 59.17 24.40
CA MET A 1 -4.87 58.48 23.09
C MET A 1 -4.09 57.15 23.10
N THR A 2 -3.86 56.52 24.26
CA THR A 2 -2.92 55.38 24.38
C THR A 2 -3.59 54.00 24.43
N LYS A 3 -4.81 53.89 24.94
CA LYS A 3 -5.50 52.58 25.08
C LYS A 3 -5.95 51.99 23.74
N LEU A 4 -6.36 52.85 22.81
CA LEU A 4 -6.91 52.45 21.51
C LEU A 4 -5.81 51.91 20.58
N THR A 5 -4.65 52.56 20.55
CA THR A 5 -3.47 52.09 19.80
C THR A 5 -2.91 50.79 20.36
N VAL A 6 -2.90 50.63 21.68
CA VAL A 6 -2.50 49.38 22.35
C VAL A 6 -3.43 48.21 21.99
N GLN A 7 -4.75 48.44 21.94
CA GLN A 7 -5.72 47.42 21.52
C GLN A 7 -5.55 47.03 20.05
N ILE A 8 -5.32 48.00 19.17
CA ILE A 8 -5.04 47.76 17.75
C ILE A 8 -3.78 46.91 17.57
N ASN A 9 -2.69 47.26 18.25
CA ASN A 9 -1.44 46.50 18.19
C ASN A 9 -1.61 45.08 18.75
N LYS A 10 -2.40 44.89 19.81
CA LYS A 10 -2.71 43.57 20.38
C LYS A 10 -3.57 42.71 19.44
N LYS A 11 -4.47 43.32 18.68
CA LYS A 11 -5.27 42.61 17.66
C LYS A 11 -4.40 42.20 16.47
N LEU A 12 -3.50 43.10 16.04
CA LEU A 12 -2.56 42.85 14.95
C LEU A 12 -1.58 41.73 15.29
N THR A 13 -0.99 41.73 16.49
CA THR A 13 -0.07 40.67 16.93
C THR A 13 -0.76 39.31 17.01
N LYS A 14 -2.01 39.25 17.52
CA LYS A 14 -2.80 38.02 17.51
C LYS A 14 -3.06 37.50 16.10
N SER A 15 -3.37 38.39 15.15
CA SER A 15 -3.63 38.01 13.76
C SER A 15 -2.37 37.48 13.07
N ILE A 16 -1.19 38.07 13.36
CA ILE A 16 0.10 37.61 12.85
C ILE A 16 0.46 36.24 13.40
N ILE A 17 0.29 36.03 14.72
CA ILE A 17 0.56 34.73 15.35
C ILE A 17 -0.33 33.64 14.73
N LEU A 18 -1.62 33.93 14.52
CA LEU A 18 -2.53 33.00 13.87
C LEU A 18 -2.09 32.65 12.44
N TYR A 19 -1.67 33.65 11.66
CA TYR A 19 -1.16 33.44 10.31
C TYR A 19 0.09 32.55 10.30
N ILE A 20 1.03 32.80 11.20
CA ILE A 20 2.25 31.99 11.34
C ILE A 20 1.90 30.54 11.69
N ILE A 21 0.97 30.31 12.62
CA ILE A 21 0.51 28.96 13.00
C ILE A 21 -0.08 28.24 11.78
N ILE A 22 -0.90 28.92 10.99
CA ILE A 22 -1.50 28.34 9.78
C ILE A 22 -0.41 27.96 8.77
N VAL A 23 0.55 28.85 8.51
CA VAL A 23 1.66 28.56 7.59
C VAL A 23 2.47 27.36 8.07
N ILE A 24 2.84 27.32 9.35
CA ILE A 24 3.55 26.18 9.95
C ILE A 24 2.72 24.90 9.80
N SER A 25 1.41 24.93 10.06
CA SER A 25 0.55 23.75 9.96
C SER A 25 0.49 23.18 8.54
N VAL A 26 0.54 24.05 7.51
CA VAL A 26 0.57 23.62 6.10
C VAL A 26 1.92 23.00 5.75
N PHE A 27 3.02 23.57 6.24
CA PHE A 27 4.37 23.04 5.98
C PHE A 27 4.64 21.69 6.65
N PHE A 28 4.09 21.47 7.85
CA PHE A 28 4.27 20.22 8.60
C PHE A 28 3.13 19.21 8.40
N ALA A 29 2.15 19.50 7.55
CA ALA A 29 1.10 18.56 7.23
C ALA A 29 1.69 17.35 6.50
N PRO A 30 1.45 16.10 6.97
CA PRO A 30 1.89 14.93 6.24
C PRO A 30 1.14 14.85 4.92
N PHE A 31 1.86 14.98 3.81
CA PHE A 31 1.32 14.76 2.47
C PHE A 31 0.94 13.28 2.33
N LYS A 32 -0.35 12.96 2.46
CA LYS A 32 -0.87 11.64 2.07
C LYS A 32 -0.86 11.58 0.54
N SER A 33 0.05 10.80 -0.02
CA SER A 33 0.01 10.45 -1.43
C SER A 33 -1.18 9.51 -1.66
N TYR A 34 -2.16 9.96 -2.45
CA TYR A 34 -3.25 9.12 -2.96
C TYR A 34 -2.85 8.41 -4.26
N GLY A 35 -1.56 8.17 -4.47
CA GLY A 35 -1.13 7.27 -5.53
C GLY A 35 -1.71 5.88 -5.26
N TYR A 36 -2.48 5.35 -6.20
CA TYR A 36 -2.71 3.91 -6.23
C TYR A 36 -1.32 3.27 -6.29
N GLU A 37 -0.95 2.57 -5.22
CA GLU A 37 0.22 1.71 -5.26
C GLU A 37 -0.09 0.67 -6.35
N TYR A 38 0.48 0.89 -7.54
CA TYR A 38 0.43 -0.08 -8.62
C TYR A 38 1.25 -1.28 -8.17
N LYS A 39 0.63 -2.13 -7.34
CA LYS A 39 1.19 -3.40 -6.93
C LYS A 39 1.51 -4.15 -8.21
N ARG A 40 2.77 -4.56 -8.35
CA ARG A 40 3.26 -5.34 -9.50
C ARG A 40 2.64 -6.75 -9.54
N GLU A 41 1.79 -7.07 -8.56
CA GLU A 41 1.04 -8.31 -8.44
C GLU A 41 -0.44 -8.06 -8.76
N ASN A 42 -1.00 -8.91 -9.62
CA ASN A 42 -2.41 -8.90 -9.94
C ASN A 42 -3.17 -9.95 -9.11
N ALA A 43 -4.51 -9.94 -9.19
CA ALA A 43 -5.37 -10.88 -8.47
C ALA A 43 -5.04 -12.35 -8.77
N VAL A 44 -4.65 -12.65 -10.01
CA VAL A 44 -4.28 -14.01 -10.44
C VAL A 44 -3.00 -14.47 -9.74
N VAL A 45 -1.97 -13.64 -9.70
CA VAL A 45 -0.69 -13.93 -9.02
C VAL A 45 -0.92 -14.17 -7.53
N MET A 46 -1.75 -13.35 -6.88
CA MET A 46 -2.11 -13.55 -5.47
C MET A 46 -2.82 -14.89 -5.25
N ALA A 47 -3.77 -15.25 -6.13
CA ALA A 47 -4.51 -16.50 -6.03
C ALA A 47 -3.59 -17.72 -6.24
N VAL A 48 -2.74 -17.69 -7.27
CA VAL A 48 -1.78 -18.77 -7.56
C VAL A 48 -0.82 -18.95 -6.39
N ARG A 49 -0.28 -17.87 -5.83
CA ARG A 49 0.61 -17.92 -4.66
C ARG A 49 -0.06 -18.54 -3.43
N LYS A 50 -1.35 -18.28 -3.23
CA LYS A 50 -2.12 -18.84 -2.10
C LYS A 50 -2.40 -20.33 -2.27
N VAL A 51 -2.64 -20.80 -3.50
CA VAL A 51 -3.03 -22.18 -3.80
C VAL A 51 -1.82 -23.09 -4.07
N SER A 52 -0.70 -22.55 -4.54
CA SER A 52 0.47 -23.34 -4.92
C SER A 52 0.99 -24.31 -3.84
N PRO A 53 0.98 -24.00 -2.53
CA PRO A 53 1.45 -24.94 -1.51
C PRO A 53 0.57 -26.18 -1.36
N ALA A 54 -0.68 -26.13 -1.82
CA ALA A 54 -1.60 -27.26 -1.79
C ALA A 54 -1.39 -28.23 -2.97
N VAL A 55 -0.60 -27.85 -3.97
CA VAL A 55 -0.30 -28.69 -5.14
C VAL A 55 0.99 -29.46 -4.87
N VAL A 56 0.88 -30.79 -4.81
CA VAL A 56 2.01 -31.69 -4.57
C VAL A 56 2.28 -32.53 -5.80
N ASN A 57 3.56 -32.78 -6.08
CA ASN A 57 3.95 -33.74 -7.10
C ASN A 57 3.84 -35.15 -6.53
N ILE A 58 3.10 -36.02 -7.21
CA ILE A 58 3.04 -37.45 -6.89
C ILE A 58 3.81 -38.20 -7.98
N SER A 59 4.92 -38.81 -7.60
CA SER A 59 5.70 -39.69 -8.47
C SER A 59 5.54 -41.12 -7.97
N SER A 60 4.73 -41.92 -8.66
CA SER A 60 4.55 -43.34 -8.36
C SER A 60 5.39 -44.18 -9.30
N GLU A 61 6.28 -44.99 -8.75
CA GLU A 61 7.01 -46.02 -9.49
C GLU A 61 6.34 -47.37 -9.23
N PHE A 62 5.99 -48.10 -10.29
CA PHE A 62 5.51 -49.47 -10.18
C PHE A 62 6.19 -50.35 -11.21
N GLU A 63 6.60 -51.53 -10.75
CA GLU A 63 7.23 -52.53 -11.60
C GLU A 63 6.21 -53.07 -12.62
N VAL A 64 6.49 -52.88 -13.91
CA VAL A 64 5.63 -53.41 -14.97
C VAL A 64 6.00 -54.86 -15.26
N ARG A 65 5.34 -55.80 -14.57
CA ARG A 65 5.67 -57.24 -14.63
C ARG A 65 5.31 -57.92 -15.96
N LYS A 66 4.34 -57.38 -16.70
CA LYS A 66 4.00 -57.82 -18.06
C LYS A 66 3.63 -56.59 -18.88
N ARG A 67 4.47 -56.24 -19.85
CA ARG A 67 4.07 -55.36 -20.96
C ARG A 67 3.53 -56.26 -22.05
N SER A 68 2.21 -56.34 -22.20
CA SER A 68 1.61 -56.92 -23.41
C SER A 68 2.09 -56.09 -24.59
N ASN A 69 2.75 -56.71 -25.57
CA ASN A 69 3.18 -56.02 -26.78
C ASN A 69 1.92 -55.47 -27.51
N PRO A 70 1.78 -54.15 -27.69
CA PRO A 70 0.62 -53.58 -28.36
C PRO A 70 0.55 -53.90 -29.86
N PHE A 71 1.56 -54.57 -30.42
CA PHE A 71 1.66 -54.92 -31.84
C PHE A 71 1.70 -56.44 -32.11
N SER A 72 1.12 -57.29 -31.25
CA SER A 72 1.08 -58.75 -31.49
C SER A 72 -0.02 -59.19 -32.47
N GLY A 73 -0.25 -58.40 -33.53
CA GLY A 73 -1.15 -58.76 -34.64
C GLY A 73 -0.47 -59.65 -35.67
#